data_AF-A0A9E3JQI4-F1
#
_entry.id   AF-A0A9E3JQI4-F1
#
_cell.length_a   1.000
_cell.length_b   1.000
_cell.length_c   1.000
_cell.angle_alpha   90.00
_cell.angle_beta   90.00
_cell.angle_gamma   90.00
#
_symmetry.space_group_name_H-M   'P 1'
#
loop_
_entity.id
_entity.type
_entity.pdbx_description
1 polymer ?
#
loop_
_entity_poly.entity_id
_entity_poly.type
_entity_poly.pdbx_seq_one_letter_code
_entity_poly.pdbx_strand_id
1 'polypeptide(L)'
;MRRSSRFLAPLLAACALSACATGSAQRDAERLALYRAHAGAPVDSIQYTHSYNGWTPLGDATFALWTTPGKAWLVQVYPPCTELDFADSIAFRDTVGRLSAKFDHVYVANHGLMPISCTIEEIRPLDVKAIRTAERDARAKRQVESAPADGSGSAAGR
;
A
#
# COMPACT_ATOMS: atom_id res chain seq x y z
N MET A 1 8.94 23.25 -53.96
CA MET A 1 8.41 22.06 -53.26
C MET A 1 8.45 22.31 -51.75
N ARG A 2 7.30 22.60 -51.13
CA ARG A 2 7.17 22.80 -49.67
C ARG A 2 6.90 21.45 -49.02
N ARG A 3 7.85 20.92 -48.24
CA ARG A 3 7.62 19.74 -47.38
C ARG A 3 6.96 20.21 -46.09
N SER A 4 5.66 19.96 -46.01
CA SER A 4 4.79 20.25 -44.87
C SER A 4 5.16 19.36 -43.69
N SER A 5 5.97 19.88 -42.76
CA SER A 5 6.19 19.30 -41.44
C SER A 5 5.04 19.66 -40.51
N ARG A 6 3.96 18.87 -40.50
CA ARG A 6 2.83 19.02 -39.56
C ARG A 6 2.15 17.69 -39.22
N PHE A 7 2.90 16.65 -38.83
CA PHE A 7 2.29 15.43 -38.30
C PHE A 7 3.08 14.81 -37.14
N LEU A 8 3.85 15.60 -36.38
CA LEU A 8 4.58 15.10 -35.20
C LEU A 8 3.91 15.42 -33.85
N ALA A 9 2.75 16.08 -33.86
CA ALA A 9 2.09 16.56 -32.66
C ALA A 9 1.19 15.54 -31.90
N PRO A 10 0.56 14.51 -32.51
CA PRO A 10 -0.40 13.69 -31.74
C PRO A 10 0.25 12.53 -30.97
N LEU A 11 1.49 12.16 -31.30
CA LEU A 11 2.14 10.99 -30.70
C LEU A 11 2.69 11.26 -29.29
N LEU A 12 3.07 12.51 -28.97
CA LEU A 12 3.59 12.88 -27.65
C LEU A 12 2.51 12.89 -26.55
N ALA A 13 1.26 13.16 -26.91
CA ALA A 13 0.16 13.28 -25.94
C ALA A 13 -0.26 11.93 -25.34
N ALA A 14 -0.11 10.82 -26.06
CA ALA A 14 -0.48 9.48 -25.58
C ALA A 14 0.49 8.93 -24.52
N CYS A 15 1.75 9.38 -24.48
CA CYS A 15 2.75 8.91 -23.51
C CYS A 15 2.61 9.56 -22.12
N ALA A 16 1.90 10.69 -21.99
CA ALA A 16 1.75 11.37 -20.71
C ALA A 16 0.76 10.65 -19.76
N LEU A 17 -0.21 9.91 -20.31
CA LEU A 17 -1.25 9.24 -19.52
C LEU A 17 -0.78 7.90 -18.91
N SER A 18 0.16 7.20 -19.54
CA SER A 18 0.71 5.94 -19.01
C SER A 18 1.62 6.15 -17.79
N ALA A 19 2.19 7.35 -17.61
CA ALA A 19 3.08 7.66 -16.49
C ALA A 19 2.34 7.66 -15.12
N CYS A 20 1.07 8.05 -15.08
CA CYS A 20 0.31 8.16 -13.83
C CYS A 20 0.02 6.79 -13.19
N ALA A 21 -0.28 5.76 -14.00
CA ALA A 21 -0.59 4.41 -13.52
C ALA A 21 0.66 3.66 -13.05
N THR A 22 1.80 3.83 -13.72
CA THR A 22 3.07 3.23 -13.29
C THR A 22 3.54 3.81 -11.95
N GLY A 23 3.27 5.09 -11.71
CA GLY A 23 3.64 5.75 -10.46
C GLY A 23 2.94 5.18 -9.23
N SER A 24 1.67 4.81 -9.30
CA SER A 24 0.95 4.24 -8.14
C SER A 24 1.45 2.85 -7.79
N ALA A 25 1.54 1.94 -8.77
CA ALA A 25 2.03 0.59 -8.55
C ALA A 25 3.45 0.58 -7.97
N GLN A 26 4.32 1.46 -8.45
CA GLN A 26 5.69 1.60 -7.91
C GLN A 26 5.69 2.07 -6.45
N ARG A 27 4.81 3.01 -6.09
CA ARG A 27 4.68 3.49 -4.70
C ARG A 27 4.16 2.40 -3.77
N ASP A 28 3.22 1.59 -4.21
CA ASP A 28 2.67 0.50 -3.41
C ASP A 28 3.72 -0.59 -3.19
N ALA A 29 4.48 -0.93 -4.23
CA ALA A 29 5.62 -1.83 -4.13
C ALA A 29 6.72 -1.30 -3.17
N GLU A 30 7.05 -0.01 -3.25
CA GLU A 30 8.00 0.64 -2.35
C GLU A 30 7.50 0.61 -0.89
N ARG A 31 6.21 0.87 -0.67
CA ARG A 31 5.59 0.82 0.65
C ARG A 31 5.64 -0.60 1.23
N LEU A 32 5.29 -1.60 0.43
CA LEU A 32 5.38 -3.01 0.83
C LEU A 32 6.83 -3.41 1.16
N ALA A 33 7.81 -2.96 0.36
CA ALA A 33 9.22 -3.21 0.62
C ALA A 33 9.68 -2.59 1.94
N LEU A 34 9.26 -1.35 2.26
CA LEU A 34 9.53 -0.70 3.54
C LEU A 34 9.01 -1.54 4.72
N TYR A 35 7.77 -2.03 4.65
CA TYR A 35 7.20 -2.83 5.72
C TYR A 35 7.92 -4.17 5.87
N ARG A 36 8.27 -4.84 4.76
CA ARG A 36 9.04 -6.09 4.77
C ARG A 36 10.45 -5.91 5.36
N ALA A 37 11.11 -4.80 5.07
CA ALA A 37 12.44 -4.50 5.62
C ALA A 37 12.43 -4.30 7.15
N HIS A 38 11.27 -3.95 7.71
CA HIS A 38 11.06 -3.78 9.15
C HIS A 38 10.21 -4.89 9.77
N ALA A 39 10.09 -6.03 9.07
CA ALA A 39 9.44 -7.22 9.57
C ALA A 39 10.48 -8.17 10.19
N GLY A 40 10.14 -8.75 11.35
CA GLY A 40 10.94 -9.79 11.98
C GLY A 40 10.73 -11.17 11.32
N ALA A 41 11.22 -12.21 12.01
CA ALA A 41 11.03 -13.59 11.58
C ALA A 41 9.53 -13.98 11.58
N PRO A 42 9.10 -14.88 10.68
CA PRO A 42 7.75 -15.43 10.67
C PRO A 42 7.40 -16.05 12.03
N VAL A 43 6.15 -15.89 12.45
CA VAL A 43 5.59 -16.51 13.65
C VAL A 43 4.35 -17.31 13.30
N ASP A 44 4.12 -18.42 14.01
CA ASP A 44 2.99 -19.31 13.73
C ASP A 44 1.65 -18.73 14.17
N SER A 45 1.63 -17.96 15.26
CA SER A 45 0.41 -17.33 15.76
C SER A 45 0.66 -16.10 16.63
N ILE A 46 -0.37 -15.25 16.74
CA ILE A 46 -0.36 -14.01 17.50
C ILE A 46 -1.63 -13.88 18.33
N GLN A 47 -1.51 -13.24 19.49
CA GLN A 47 -2.65 -12.86 20.33
C GLN A 47 -3.07 -11.42 19.99
N TYR A 48 -4.36 -11.20 19.73
CA TYR A 48 -4.90 -9.87 19.42
C TYR A 48 -6.23 -9.54 20.11
N THR A 49 -6.74 -10.40 21.00
CA THR A 49 -7.89 -10.08 21.88
C THR A 49 -9.17 -9.68 21.12
N HIS A 50 -9.43 -10.29 19.95
CA HIS A 50 -10.62 -10.06 19.10
C HIS A 50 -10.86 -8.61 18.67
N SER A 51 -9.88 -7.72 18.81
CA SER A 51 -9.99 -6.32 18.43
C SER A 51 -8.68 -5.84 17.84
N TYR A 52 -8.77 -4.90 16.90
CA TYR A 52 -7.60 -4.29 16.28
C TYR A 52 -7.86 -2.78 16.13
N ASN A 53 -6.79 -1.99 16.22
CA ASN A 53 -6.87 -0.53 16.13
C ASN A 53 -6.95 -0.02 14.69
N GLY A 54 -6.48 -0.83 13.75
CA GLY A 54 -6.54 -0.51 12.33
C GLY A 54 -5.81 -1.55 11.50
N TRP A 55 -5.95 -1.42 10.19
CA TRP A 55 -5.25 -2.18 9.18
C TRP A 55 -4.89 -1.26 8.01
N THR A 56 -4.01 -1.71 7.15
CA THR A 56 -3.53 -0.92 6.00
C THR A 56 -3.16 -1.90 4.92
N PRO A 57 -3.78 -1.79 3.74
CA PRO A 57 -3.43 -2.62 2.61
C PRO A 57 -2.01 -2.29 2.13
N LEU A 58 -1.28 -3.33 1.73
CA LEU A 58 0.05 -3.28 1.15
C LEU A 58 0.09 -4.12 -0.13
N GLY A 59 -0.99 -4.03 -0.92
CA GLY A 59 -1.25 -4.84 -2.11
C GLY A 59 -2.48 -5.73 -1.96
N ASP A 60 -2.60 -6.68 -2.89
CA ASP A 60 -3.71 -7.66 -3.01
C ASP A 60 -3.55 -8.88 -2.07
N ALA A 61 -2.32 -9.19 -1.67
CA ALA A 61 -1.99 -10.37 -0.87
C ALA A 61 -1.34 -10.04 0.49
N THR A 62 -1.16 -8.77 0.83
CA THR A 62 -0.45 -8.39 2.06
C THR A 62 -1.05 -7.14 2.66
N PHE A 63 -1.19 -7.13 3.98
CA PHE A 63 -1.61 -5.96 4.74
C PHE A 63 -0.88 -5.92 6.07
N ALA A 64 -0.82 -4.74 6.68
CA ALA A 64 -0.38 -4.60 8.06
C ALA A 64 -1.61 -4.58 8.98
N LEU A 65 -1.47 -5.18 10.16
CA LEU A 65 -2.50 -5.30 11.18
C LEU A 65 -2.01 -4.68 12.49
N TRP A 66 -2.72 -3.68 13.01
CA TRP A 66 -2.37 -2.99 14.24
C TRP A 66 -3.24 -3.50 15.37
N THR A 67 -2.66 -4.29 16.25
CA THR A 67 -3.38 -4.89 17.40
C THR A 67 -3.38 -3.96 18.61
N THR A 68 -2.32 -3.16 18.77
CA THR A 68 -2.22 -2.10 19.79
C THR A 68 -1.40 -0.94 19.22
N PRO A 69 -1.34 0.25 19.87
CA PRO A 69 -0.56 1.37 19.35
C PRO A 69 0.94 1.10 19.17
N GLY A 70 1.48 0.06 19.82
CA GLY A 70 2.89 -0.35 19.74
C GLY A 70 3.14 -1.74 19.16
N LYS A 71 2.08 -2.46 18.74
CA LYS A 71 2.22 -3.81 18.14
C LYS A 71 1.48 -3.87 16.82
N ALA A 72 2.23 -4.17 15.78
CA ALA A 72 1.69 -4.43 14.45
C ALA A 72 2.31 -5.69 13.85
N TRP A 73 1.61 -6.24 12.88
CA TRP A 73 1.97 -7.49 12.22
C TRP A 73 1.84 -7.32 10.71
N LEU A 74 2.79 -7.84 9.95
CA LEU A 74 2.67 -8.00 8.51
C LEU A 74 1.98 -9.33 8.27
N VAL A 75 0.83 -9.30 7.64
CA VAL A 75 0.02 -10.48 7.36
C VAL A 75 -0.02 -10.68 5.86
N GLN A 76 0.43 -11.85 5.43
CA GLN A 76 0.32 -12.29 4.04
C GLN A 76 -0.81 -13.30 3.93
N VAL A 77 -1.58 -13.22 2.85
CA VAL A 77 -2.67 -14.16 2.55
C VAL A 77 -2.40 -14.88 1.23
N TYR A 78 -2.83 -16.14 1.17
CA TYR A 78 -2.78 -16.94 -0.04
C TYR A 78 -4.02 -17.85 -0.14
N PRO A 79 -4.71 -17.89 -1.31
CA PRO A 79 -4.49 -17.04 -2.48
C PRO A 79 -4.71 -15.54 -2.19
N PRO A 80 -4.22 -14.62 -3.05
CA PRO A 80 -4.48 -13.18 -2.90
C PRO A 80 -5.98 -12.89 -2.80
N CYS A 81 -6.35 -11.91 -1.97
CA CYS A 81 -7.73 -11.45 -1.89
C CYS A 81 -7.97 -10.41 -2.97
N THR A 82 -8.93 -10.65 -3.85
CA THR A 82 -9.31 -9.67 -4.87
C THR A 82 -9.73 -8.36 -4.21
N GLU A 83 -9.22 -7.23 -4.71
CA GLU A 83 -9.52 -5.88 -4.24
C GLU A 83 -9.20 -5.63 -2.74
N LEU A 84 -8.23 -6.35 -2.14
CA LEU A 84 -7.80 -6.09 -0.76
C LEU A 84 -7.32 -4.65 -0.54
N ASP A 85 -6.68 -4.09 -1.56
CA ASP A 85 -6.17 -2.73 -1.61
C ASP A 85 -7.26 -1.65 -1.59
N PHE A 86 -8.46 -2.00 -2.04
CA PHE A 86 -9.64 -1.14 -2.04
C PHE A 86 -10.67 -1.52 -0.97
N ALA A 87 -10.33 -2.46 -0.09
CA ALA A 87 -11.31 -2.98 0.83
C ALA A 87 -11.72 -2.01 1.93
N ASP A 88 -13.01 -2.02 2.27
CA ASP A 88 -13.57 -1.13 3.28
C ASP A 88 -13.28 -1.65 4.69
N SER A 89 -13.32 -2.97 4.86
CA SER A 89 -13.06 -3.61 6.14
C SER A 89 -12.51 -5.02 6.00
N ILE A 90 -11.82 -5.45 7.05
CA ILE A 90 -11.41 -6.85 7.23
C ILE A 90 -12.00 -7.39 8.52
N ALA A 91 -12.32 -8.68 8.52
CA ALA A 91 -12.68 -9.42 9.71
C ALA A 91 -11.89 -10.72 9.76
N PHE A 92 -11.79 -11.30 10.94
CA PHE A 92 -11.10 -12.57 11.13
C PHE A 92 -12.07 -13.59 11.70
N ARG A 93 -11.96 -14.84 11.26
CA ARG A 93 -12.51 -15.97 12.00
C ARG A 93 -11.37 -16.57 12.81
N ASP A 94 -11.31 -16.18 14.06
CA ASP A 94 -10.34 -16.68 15.02
C ASP A 94 -11.01 -17.54 16.08
N THR A 95 -10.20 -18.29 16.84
CA THR A 95 -10.66 -19.05 18.00
C THR A 95 -9.89 -18.57 19.23
N VAL A 96 -10.58 -17.90 20.16
CA VAL A 96 -10.04 -17.40 21.45
C VAL A 96 -9.05 -16.23 21.32
N GLY A 97 -9.24 -15.32 20.37
CA GLY A 97 -8.51 -14.06 20.26
C GLY A 97 -7.10 -14.21 19.68
N ARG A 98 -6.89 -15.29 18.92
CA ARG A 98 -5.59 -15.71 18.39
C ARG A 98 -5.67 -15.94 16.88
N LEU A 99 -4.78 -15.30 16.12
CA LEU A 99 -4.61 -15.55 14.69
C LEU A 99 -3.42 -16.46 14.45
N SER A 100 -3.60 -17.44 13.57
CA SER A 100 -2.66 -18.50 13.25
C SER A 100 -2.42 -18.53 11.75
N ALA A 101 -1.15 -18.53 11.37
CA ALA A 101 -0.76 -18.76 9.99
C ALA A 101 -1.26 -20.13 9.53
N LYS A 102 -1.68 -20.23 8.27
CA LYS A 102 -2.14 -21.41 7.53
C LYS A 102 -3.48 -22.00 7.97
N PHE A 103 -4.08 -21.53 9.05
CA PHE A 103 -5.33 -22.07 9.60
C PHE A 103 -6.46 -21.05 9.63
N ASP A 104 -6.15 -19.82 10.04
CA ASP A 104 -7.18 -18.79 10.18
C ASP A 104 -7.39 -18.05 8.86
N HIS A 105 -8.60 -17.52 8.70
CA HIS A 105 -9.02 -16.82 7.49
C HIS A 105 -9.28 -15.34 7.76
N VAL A 106 -8.95 -14.52 6.77
CA VAL A 106 -9.33 -13.11 6.68
C VAL A 106 -10.54 -13.01 5.76
N TYR A 107 -11.55 -12.26 6.21
CA TYR A 107 -12.72 -11.89 5.44
C TYR A 107 -12.57 -10.45 5.01
N VAL A 108 -12.51 -10.22 3.71
CA VAL A 108 -12.37 -8.90 3.10
C VAL A 108 -13.74 -8.50 2.58
N ALA A 109 -14.26 -7.36 3.04
CA ALA A 109 -15.59 -6.88 2.67
C ALA A 109 -15.51 -5.53 1.96
N ASN A 110 -16.20 -5.46 0.81
CA ASN A 110 -16.30 -4.28 -0.06
C ASN A 110 -17.76 -3.94 -0.26
N HIS A 111 -18.09 -2.65 -0.36
CA HIS A 111 -19.45 -2.16 -0.54
C HIS A 111 -20.18 -2.86 -1.69
N GLY A 112 -21.28 -3.56 -1.36
CA GLY A 112 -22.17 -4.21 -2.33
C GLY A 112 -21.72 -5.59 -2.82
N LEU A 113 -20.61 -6.14 -2.30
CA LEU A 113 -20.12 -7.46 -2.64
C LEU A 113 -20.18 -8.42 -1.44
N MET A 114 -20.28 -9.71 -1.71
CA MET A 114 -20.15 -10.74 -0.67
C MET A 114 -18.70 -10.78 -0.15
N PRO A 115 -18.47 -10.89 1.17
CA PRO A 115 -17.12 -10.96 1.71
C PRO A 115 -16.31 -12.13 1.15
N ILE A 116 -15.08 -11.86 0.75
CA ILE A 116 -14.15 -12.86 0.24
C ILE A 116 -13.32 -13.40 1.40
N SER A 117 -13.19 -14.73 1.47
CA SER A 117 -12.39 -15.40 2.49
C SER A 117 -11.05 -15.82 1.91
N CYS A 118 -9.94 -15.42 2.54
CA CYS A 118 -8.58 -15.82 2.16
C CYS A 118 -7.86 -16.40 3.37
N THR A 119 -6.96 -17.36 3.14
CA THR A 119 -6.20 -17.99 4.21
C THR A 119 -4.99 -17.13 4.56
N ILE A 120 -4.72 -16.97 5.86
CA ILE A 120 -3.46 -16.35 6.30
C ILE A 120 -2.33 -17.30 5.93
N GLU A 121 -1.37 -16.87 5.14
CA GLU A 121 -0.20 -17.67 4.77
C GLU A 121 0.92 -17.49 5.80
N GLU A 122 1.18 -16.24 6.17
CA GLU A 122 2.32 -15.87 6.99
C GLU A 122 2.02 -14.65 7.87
N ILE A 123 2.62 -14.62 9.07
CA ILE A 123 2.53 -13.51 10.01
C ILE A 123 3.93 -13.14 10.46
N ARG A 124 4.32 -11.86 10.36
CA ARG A 124 5.59 -11.35 10.89
C ARG A 124 5.36 -10.18 11.85
N PRO A 125 6.09 -10.09 12.98
CA PRO A 125 6.07 -8.90 13.83
C PRO A 125 6.68 -7.71 13.08
N LEU A 126 6.11 -6.53 13.28
CA LEU A 126 6.63 -5.29 12.70
C LEU A 126 7.33 -4.43 13.75
N ASP A 127 8.48 -3.83 13.39
CA ASP A 127 9.06 -2.73 14.16
C ASP A 127 8.28 -1.43 13.89
N VAL A 128 7.27 -1.20 14.73
CA VAL A 128 6.38 -0.03 14.63
C VAL A 128 7.15 1.30 14.72
N LYS A 129 8.22 1.36 15.52
CA LYS A 129 9.00 2.60 15.68
C LYS A 129 9.80 2.89 14.41
N ALA A 130 10.44 1.87 13.85
CA ALA A 130 11.18 1.99 12.60
C ALA A 130 10.26 2.37 11.44
N ILE A 131 9.12 1.69 11.28
CA ILE A 131 8.14 1.98 10.22
C ILE A 131 7.63 3.40 10.31
N ARG A 132 7.21 3.86 11.50
CA ARG A 132 6.74 5.23 11.69
C ARG A 132 7.80 6.27 11.33
N THR A 133 9.07 5.97 11.61
CA THR A 133 10.20 6.85 11.28
C THR A 133 10.44 6.87 9.78
N ALA A 134 10.55 5.70 9.16
CA ALA A 134 10.74 5.55 7.72
C ALA A 134 9.60 6.20 6.91
N GLU A 135 8.34 6.06 7.34
CA GLU A 135 7.22 6.72 6.68
C GLU A 135 7.25 8.25 6.83
N ARG A 136 7.66 8.78 7.99
CA ARG A 136 7.82 10.24 8.18
C ARG A 136 8.89 10.78 7.23
N ASP A 137 10.04 10.12 7.17
CA ASP A 137 11.15 10.54 6.31
C ASP A 137 10.76 10.47 4.83
N ALA A 138 10.06 9.41 4.42
CA ALA A 138 9.56 9.27 3.05
C ALA A 138 8.55 10.37 2.69
N ARG A 139 7.68 10.78 3.63
CA ARG A 139 6.78 11.93 3.43
C ARG A 139 7.53 13.25 3.32
N ALA A 140 8.53 13.49 4.17
CA ALA A 140 9.33 14.71 4.13
C ALA A 140 10.10 14.85 2.80
N LYS A 141 10.73 13.76 2.32
CA LYS A 141 11.42 13.73 1.02
C LYS A 141 10.49 14.07 -0.15
N ARG A 142 9.28 13.50 -0.16
CA ARG A 142 8.27 13.78 -1.19
C ARG A 142 7.84 15.25 -1.20
N GLN A 143 7.71 15.89 -0.03
CA GLN A 143 7.34 17.30 0.06
C GLN A 143 8.43 18.22 -0.53
N VAL A 144 9.71 17.89 -0.32
CA VAL A 144 10.83 18.66 -0.89
C VAL A 144 10.86 18.52 -2.41
N GLU A 145 10.67 17.31 -2.95
CA GLU A 145 10.67 17.06 -4.40
C GLU A 145 9.45 17.67 -5.12
N SER A 146 8.30 17.73 -4.44
CA SER A 146 7.06 18.24 -5.03
C SER A 146 6.90 19.76 -4.92
N ALA A 147 7.84 20.46 -4.25
CA ALA A 147 7.82 21.91 -4.17
C ALA A 147 8.12 22.50 -5.56
N PRO A 148 7.20 23.26 -6.18
CA PRO A 148 7.45 23.84 -7.48
C PRO A 148 8.64 24.80 -7.38
N ALA A 149 9.57 24.71 -8.33
CA ALA A 149 10.58 25.72 -8.56
C ALA A 149 9.88 27.00 -9.07
N ASP A 150 9.34 27.79 -8.14
CA ASP A 150 8.79 29.11 -8.44
C ASP A 150 9.95 30.02 -8.86
N GLY A 151 10.12 30.21 -10.17
CA GLY A 151 11.24 30.96 -10.70
C GLY A 151 11.36 30.97 -12.23
N SER A 152 10.35 31.48 -12.94
CA SER A 152 10.54 31.93 -14.33
C SER A 152 9.67 33.17 -14.58
N GLY A 153 10.34 34.32 -14.58
CA GLY A 153 9.77 35.66 -14.53
C GLY A 153 8.82 36.02 -15.67
N SER A 154 7.70 36.63 -15.29
CA SER A 154 6.96 37.54 -16.17
C SER A 154 7.58 38.93 -16.01
N ALA A 155 8.61 39.19 -16.80
CA ALA A 155 9.11 40.53 -17.09
C ALA A 155 8.93 40.77 -18.60
N ALA A 156 7.78 41.32 -18.97
CA ALA A 156 7.54 42.05 -20.21
C ALA A 156 6.30 42.93 -19.94
N GLY A 157 6.35 44.25 -19.87
CA GLY A 157 7.16 45.16 -20.66
C GLY A 157 6.44 45.48 -21.97
N ARG A 158 5.33 46.20 -21.90
CA ARG A 158 4.91 47.27 -22.82
C ARG A 158 3.56 47.87 -22.41
#